data_AF-A0A939UL01-F1
#
_entry.id   AF-A0A939UL01-F1
#
_cell.length_a   1.000
_cell.length_b   1.000
_cell.length_c   1.000
_cell.angle_alpha   90.00
_cell.angle_beta   90.00
_cell.angle_gamma   90.00
#
_symmetry.space_group_name_H-M   'P 1'
#
loop_
_entity.id
_entity.type
_entity.pdbx_description
1 polymer ?
#
loop_
_entity_poly.entity_id
_entity_poly.type
_entity_poly.pdbx_seq_one_letter_code
_entity_poly.pdbx_strand_id
1 'polypeptide(L)'
;MAHNDNVDIKENDLLKLDAGLLEILLKDMTTDKNIIWATDNYSKYGSEYSSEKEIKIELITSNNGEIIKPRVEKSKEEQQLRVRQKAEV
;
A
#
# COMPACT_ATOMS: atom_id res chain seq x y z
N MET A 1 13.81 16.08 10.06
CA MET A 1 12.74 16.21 9.04
C MET A 1 11.48 15.66 9.66
N ALA A 2 10.40 16.44 9.75
CA ALA A 2 9.19 16.00 10.41
C ALA A 2 8.61 14.77 9.69
N HIS A 3 8.45 13.67 10.44
CA HIS A 3 7.59 12.57 10.06
C HIS A 3 6.17 13.15 10.10
N ASN A 4 5.52 13.28 8.95
CA ASN A 4 4.17 13.80 8.90
C ASN A 4 3.22 12.61 9.07
N ASP A 5 3.23 12.03 10.26
CA ASP A 5 2.37 10.92 10.69
C ASP A 5 0.88 11.18 10.44
N ASN A 6 0.52 12.44 10.21
CA ASN A 6 -0.84 12.92 10.04
C ASN A 6 -1.48 12.61 8.66
N VAL A 7 -0.75 11.97 7.74
CA VAL A 7 -1.25 11.69 6.38
C VAL A 7 -1.34 10.20 6.08
N ASP A 8 -0.72 9.35 6.89
CA ASP A 8 -0.77 7.91 6.70
C ASP A 8 -2.05 7.31 7.32
N ILE A 9 -2.62 6.32 6.64
CA ILE A 9 -3.82 5.63 7.10
C ILE A 9 -3.36 4.28 7.63
N LYS A 10 -3.60 4.00 8.92
CA LYS A 10 -3.24 2.72 9.52
C LYS A 10 -4.35 1.69 9.30
N GLU A 11 -4.21 0.83 8.29
CA GLU A 11 -5.20 -0.18 7.91
C GLU A 11 -5.55 -1.11 9.07
N ASN A 12 -4.56 -1.45 9.89
CA ASN A 12 -4.77 -2.27 11.09
C ASN A 12 -5.67 -1.60 12.13
N ASP A 13 -5.62 -0.28 12.25
CA ASP A 13 -6.47 0.45 13.18
C ASP A 13 -7.86 0.66 12.59
N LEU A 14 -7.96 0.86 11.28
CA LEU A 14 -9.25 0.83 10.58
C LEU A 14 -9.94 -0.53 10.71
N LEU A 15 -9.21 -1.63 10.55
CA LEU A 15 -9.78 -2.98 10.70
C LEU A 15 -10.34 -3.23 12.11
N LYS A 16 -9.69 -2.68 13.15
CA LYS A 16 -10.19 -2.77 14.53
C LYS A 16 -11.41 -1.88 14.77
N LEU A 17 -11.50 -0.76 14.07
CA LEU A 17 -12.60 0.19 14.18
C LEU A 17 -13.85 -0.34 13.47
N ASP A 18 -13.71 -0.66 12.18
CA ASP A 18 -14.78 -1.18 11.34
C ASP A 18 -14.19 -1.86 10.09
N ALA A 19 -14.42 -3.17 9.95
CA ALA A 19 -14.01 -3.92 8.76
C ALA A 19 -14.75 -3.46 7.49
N GLY A 20 -16.01 -3.01 7.62
CA GLY A 20 -16.80 -2.53 6.48
C GLY A 20 -16.24 -1.25 5.86
N LEU A 21 -15.51 -0.45 6.64
CA LEU A 21 -14.84 0.74 6.11
C LEU A 21 -13.75 0.37 5.10
N LEU A 22 -12.97 -0.69 5.37
CA LEU A 22 -11.95 -1.17 4.42
C LEU A 22 -12.59 -1.76 3.16
N GLU A 23 -13.74 -2.43 3.27
CA GLU A 23 -14.49 -2.91 2.11
C GLU A 23 -14.94 -1.75 1.22
N ILE A 24 -15.46 -0.67 1.81
CA ILE A 24 -15.87 0.54 1.08
C ILE A 24 -14.66 1.22 0.42
N LEU A 25 -13.55 1.36 1.15
CA LEU A 25 -12.35 2.02 0.64
C LEU A 25 -11.67 1.24 -0.50
N LEU A 26 -11.74 -0.09 -0.48
CA LEU A 26 -11.17 -0.95 -1.50
C LEU A 26 -12.06 -1.15 -2.72
N LYS A 27 -13.34 -0.78 -2.65
CA LYS A 27 -14.30 -1.02 -3.72
C LYS A 27 -14.11 -0.07 -4.89
N ASP A 28 -13.92 -0.64 -6.08
CA ASP A 28 -13.99 0.04 -7.35
C ASP A 28 -15.46 0.17 -7.78
N MET A 29 -15.93 1.43 -7.86
CA MET A 29 -17.31 1.76 -8.23
C MET A 29 -17.64 1.46 -9.70
N THR A 30 -16.64 1.23 -10.56
CA THR A 30 -16.87 0.93 -11.98
C THR A 30 -17.12 -0.56 -12.24
N THR A 31 -16.44 -1.43 -11.50
CA THR A 31 -16.53 -2.89 -11.66
C THR A 31 -17.31 -3.58 -10.54
N ASP A 32 -17.65 -2.85 -9.47
CA ASP A 32 -18.25 -3.37 -8.23
C ASP A 32 -17.36 -4.39 -7.48
N LYS A 33 -16.08 -4.51 -7.88
CA LYS A 33 -15.05 -5.38 -7.30
C LYS A 33 -14.04 -4.58 -6.49
N ASN A 34 -13.02 -5.22 -5.93
CA ASN A 34 -11.94 -4.48 -5.29
C ASN A 34 -10.97 -3.89 -6.34
N ILE A 35 -10.35 -2.78 -5.98
CA ILE A 35 -9.26 -2.15 -6.75
C ILE A 35 -8.13 -3.17 -6.93
N ILE A 36 -7.55 -3.24 -8.13
CA ILE A 36 -6.39 -4.08 -8.43
C ILE A 36 -5.08 -3.35 -8.10
N TRP A 37 -3.99 -4.11 -7.88
CA TRP A 37 -2.67 -3.53 -7.61
C TRP A 37 -2.16 -2.64 -8.76
N ALA A 38 -2.50 -2.96 -10.01
CA ALA A 38 -2.16 -2.23 -11.25
C ALA A 38 -0.66 -2.00 -11.51
N THR A 39 0.23 -2.50 -10.66
CA THR A 39 1.69 -2.40 -10.79
C THR A 39 2.38 -3.61 -10.18
N ASP A 40 3.52 -4.01 -10.73
CA ASP A 40 4.30 -5.14 -10.23
C ASP A 40 5.23 -4.78 -9.06
N ASN A 41 5.23 -3.52 -8.60
CA ASN A 41 6.04 -3.08 -7.46
C ASN A 41 5.76 -3.89 -6.18
N TYR A 42 4.57 -4.52 -6.10
CA TYR A 42 4.13 -5.31 -4.97
C TYR A 42 4.35 -6.82 -5.15
N SER A 43 4.70 -7.29 -6.35
CA SER A 43 4.88 -8.72 -6.66
C SER A 43 5.92 -9.41 -5.78
N LYS A 44 6.86 -8.66 -5.19
CA LYS A 44 7.84 -9.17 -4.21
C LYS A 44 7.22 -9.74 -2.93
N TYR A 45 5.96 -9.38 -2.61
CA TYR A 45 5.23 -9.88 -1.45
C TYR A 45 4.45 -11.19 -1.73
N GLY A 46 4.40 -11.64 -2.99
CA GLY A 46 3.78 -12.91 -3.40
C GLY A 46 2.93 -12.78 -4.67
N SER A 47 2.42 -13.91 -5.17
CA SER A 47 1.62 -13.97 -6.40
C SER A 47 0.27 -13.24 -6.32
N GLU A 48 -0.29 -13.10 -5.11
CA GLU A 48 -1.53 -12.36 -4.88
C GLU A 48 -1.33 -10.84 -4.92
N TYR A 49 -0.08 -10.37 -5.03
CA TYR A 49 0.29 -8.96 -5.17
C TYR A 49 0.63 -8.57 -6.62
N SER A 50 0.32 -9.43 -7.60
CA SER A 50 0.55 -9.09 -9.00
C SER A 50 -0.37 -7.97 -9.48
N SER A 51 0.06 -7.24 -10.50
CA SER A 51 -0.66 -6.08 -11.06
C SER A 51 -2.12 -6.36 -11.43
N GLU A 52 -2.45 -7.58 -11.84
CA GLU A 52 -3.80 -7.99 -12.25
C GLU A 52 -4.69 -8.46 -11.08
N LYS A 53 -4.15 -8.58 -9.87
CA LYS A 53 -4.87 -9.10 -8.70
C LYS A 53 -5.55 -7.99 -7.91
N GLU A 54 -6.72 -8.31 -7.38
CA GLU A 54 -7.49 -7.45 -6.47
C GLU A 54 -6.80 -7.32 -5.11
N ILE A 55 -6.83 -6.11 -4.54
CA ILE A 55 -6.34 -5.84 -3.19
C ILE A 55 -7.35 -6.42 -2.21
N LYS A 56 -6.93 -7.40 -1.41
CA LYS A 56 -7.73 -7.99 -0.33
C LYS A 56 -7.29 -7.41 1.00
N ILE A 57 -8.24 -7.30 1.94
CA ILE A 57 -7.98 -6.78 3.30
C ILE A 57 -6.82 -7.55 3.98
N GLU A 58 -6.77 -8.87 3.84
CA GLU A 58 -5.70 -9.72 4.41
C GLU A 58 -4.30 -9.41 3.86
N LEU A 59 -4.21 -8.84 2.65
CA LEU A 59 -2.95 -8.48 2.00
C LEU A 59 -2.43 -7.11 2.43
N ILE A 60 -3.22 -6.33 3.16
CA ILE A 60 -2.87 -4.97 3.60
C ILE A 60 -3.08 -4.78 5.10
N THR A 61 -3.26 -5.87 5.85
CA THR A 61 -3.49 -5.85 7.30
C THR A 61 -2.59 -6.88 7.99
N SER A 62 -2.68 -6.95 9.33
CA SER A 62 -1.78 -7.72 10.18
C SER A 62 -0.31 -7.35 9.89
N ASN A 63 0.51 -8.33 9.52
CA ASN A 63 1.91 -8.15 9.19
C ASN A 63 2.14 -7.31 7.92
N ASN A 64 1.09 -7.11 7.11
CA ASN A 64 1.13 -6.39 5.84
C ASN A 64 0.59 -4.95 5.94
N GLY A 65 0.26 -4.47 7.15
CA GLY A 65 -0.33 -3.14 7.39
C GLY A 65 0.55 -1.92 7.12
N GLU A 66 1.69 -2.11 6.47
CA GLU A 66 2.62 -1.04 6.08
C GLU A 66 2.96 -1.12 4.57
N ILE A 67 2.27 -1.98 3.81
CA ILE A 67 2.52 -2.18 2.37
C ILE A 67 1.98 -1.01 1.55
N ILE A 68 0.78 -0.54 1.86
CA ILE A 68 0.21 0.65 1.22
C ILE A 68 0.65 1.85 2.04
N LYS A 69 1.26 2.82 1.36
CA LYS A 69 1.72 4.07 1.96
C LYS A 69 1.38 5.27 1.08
N PRO A 70 1.18 6.45 1.68
CA PRO A 70 1.05 7.70 0.96
C PRO A 70 2.23 7.95 0.02
N ARG A 71 1.93 8.60 -1.11
CA ARG A 71 2.95 8.95 -2.11
C ARG A 71 4.10 9.75 -1.52
N VAL A 72 3.83 10.61 -0.53
CA VAL A 72 4.85 11.42 0.15
C VAL A 72 5.92 10.58 0.86
N GLU A 73 5.58 9.39 1.34
CA GLU A 73 6.53 8.46 1.95
C GLU A 73 7.24 7.62 0.89
N LYS A 74 6.48 7.06 -0.07
CA LYS A 74 7.04 6.32 -1.20
C LYS A 74 8.07 7.15 -1.97
N SER A 75 7.77 8.41 -2.26
CA SER A 75 8.69 9.31 -2.97
C SER A 75 10.00 9.54 -2.20
N LYS A 76 9.98 9.54 -0.86
CA LYS A 76 11.21 9.63 -0.06
C LYS A 76 12.02 8.34 -0.14
N GLU A 77 11.38 7.18 -0.06
CA GLU A 77 12.05 5.88 -0.22
C GLU A 77 12.62 5.71 -1.64
N GLU A 78 11.85 6.05 -2.68
CA GLU A 78 12.29 6.08 -4.07
C GLU A 78 13.42 7.09 -4.31
N GLN A 79 13.40 8.23 -3.61
CA GLN A 79 14.51 9.19 -3.64
C GLN A 79 15.75 8.61 -2.94
N GLN A 80 15.61 7.94 -1.80
CA GLN A 80 16.71 7.28 -1.10
C GLN A 80 17.30 6.11 -1.91
N LEU A 81 16.46 5.30 -2.56
CA LEU A 81 16.90 4.21 -3.44
C LEU A 81 17.75 4.74 -4.61
N ARG A 82 17.34 5.87 -5.20
CA ARG A 82 18.11 6.54 -6.26
C ARG A 82 19.45 7.10 -5.77
N VAL A 83 19.53 7.58 -4.53
CA VAL A 83 20.79 8.06 -3.94
C VAL A 83 21.74 6.90 -3.64
N ARG A 84 21.23 5.77 -3.13
CA ARG A 84 22.06 4.60 -2.80
C ARG A 84 22.58 3.87 -4.04
N GLN A 85 21.79 3.77 -5.12
CA GLN A 85 22.23 3.13 -6.37
C GLN A 85 23.22 3.96 -7.19
N LYS A 86 23.40 5.25 -6.86
CA LYS A 86 24.37 6.14 -7.53
C LYS A 86 25.61 6.46 -6.68
N ALA A 87 25.73 5.83 -5.51
CA ALA A 87 26.88 5.98 -4.60
C ALA A 87 27.87 4.80 -4.68
N GLU A 88 27.82 3.99 -5.74
CA GLU A 88 28.96 3.20 -6.18
C GLU A 88 29.77 4.09 -7.15
N VAL A 89 30.83 4.70 -6.64
CA VAL A 89 31.97 5.22 -7.41
C VAL A 89 33.20 4.46 -6.95
#